data_AF-A0A520C4M2-F1
#
_entry.id   AF-A0A520C4M2-F1
#
_cell.length_a   1.000
_cell.length_b   1.000
_cell.length_c   1.000
_cell.angle_alpha   90.00
_cell.angle_beta   90.00
_cell.angle_gamma   90.00
#
_symmetry.space_group_name_H-M   'P 1'
#
loop_
_entity.id
_entity.type
_entity.pdbx_description
1 polymer ?
#
loop_
_entity_poly.entity_id
_entity_poly.type
_entity_poly.pdbx_seq_one_letter_code
_entity_poly.pdbx_strand_id
1 'polypeptide(L)'
;MVKNLAILISHPIQYYAPVFKQLANNPFINLKVFYSLGKENLTDKGFGKEIEWDIPLLDGYQYEFLENTAKDKGTHHFNGIINSDIISRIDSHQPDAILIYGWANRSHLKSIRHYKNKIPVWFRGDSTLLD
;
A
#
# COMPACT_ATOMS: atom_id res chain seq x y z
N MET A 1 -4.34 -2.26 -24.91
CA MET A 1 -3.26 -1.43 -24.34
C MET A 1 -2.99 -1.90 -22.93
N VAL A 2 -1.73 -2.00 -22.52
CA VAL A 2 -1.34 -2.30 -21.13
C VAL A 2 -1.80 -1.15 -20.22
N LYS A 3 -2.24 -1.46 -19.00
CA LYS A 3 -2.73 -0.49 -18.01
C LYS A 3 -1.81 -0.41 -16.80
N ASN A 4 -1.45 0.81 -16.40
CA ASN A 4 -0.66 1.06 -15.20
C ASN A 4 -1.58 1.01 -13.98
N LEU A 5 -1.35 0.04 -13.09
CA LEU A 5 -2.08 -0.06 -11.82
C LEU A 5 -1.15 0.28 -10.67
N ALA A 6 -1.56 1.27 -9.87
CA ALA A 6 -0.94 1.54 -8.57
C ALA A 6 -1.72 0.85 -7.45
N ILE A 7 -1.04 0.16 -6.55
CA ILE A 7 -1.63 -0.32 -5.30
C ILE A 7 -1.01 0.45 -4.14
N LEU A 8 -1.82 1.04 -3.26
CA LEU A 8 -1.38 1.68 -2.03
C LEU A 8 -1.84 0.86 -0.83
N ILE A 9 -0.88 0.39 -0.03
CA ILE A 9 -1.11 -0.40 1.18
C ILE A 9 -0.08 -0.01 2.25
N SER A 10 -0.36 -0.26 3.52
CA SER A 10 0.54 0.13 4.61
C SER A 10 1.83 -0.68 4.63
N HIS A 11 1.75 -2.01 4.57
CA HIS A 11 2.88 -2.92 4.64
C HIS A 11 2.59 -4.22 3.85
N PRO A 12 3.61 -5.05 3.56
CA PRO A 12 3.41 -6.37 2.99
C PRO A 12 2.62 -7.28 3.94
N ILE A 13 1.65 -8.03 3.41
CA ILE A 13 0.76 -8.93 4.18
C ILE A 13 0.67 -10.26 3.45
N GLN A 14 0.78 -11.39 4.16
CA GLN A 14 1.00 -12.71 3.54
C GLN A 14 -0.07 -13.12 2.53
N TYR A 15 -1.32 -12.75 2.76
CA TYR A 15 -2.42 -13.17 1.89
C TYR A 15 -2.64 -12.21 0.71
N TYR A 16 -1.98 -11.04 0.69
CA TYR A 16 -1.99 -10.13 -0.46
C TYR A 16 -0.83 -10.35 -1.42
N ALA A 17 0.33 -10.81 -0.94
CA ALA A 17 1.51 -11.01 -1.79
C ALA A 17 1.25 -11.94 -3.00
N PRO A 18 0.57 -13.11 -2.86
CA PRO A 18 0.24 -13.95 -4.00
C PRO A 18 -0.69 -13.27 -5.01
N VAL A 19 -1.62 -12.43 -4.55
CA VAL A 19 -2.53 -11.69 -5.42
C VAL A 19 -1.78 -10.66 -6.24
N PHE A 20 -0.85 -9.91 -5.63
CA PHE A 20 -0.03 -8.92 -6.33
C PHE A 20 0.87 -9.58 -7.38
N LYS A 21 1.48 -10.72 -7.06
CA LYS A 21 2.27 -11.52 -8.02
C LYS A 21 1.43 -11.99 -9.21
N GLN A 22 0.21 -12.48 -8.98
CA GLN A 22 -0.70 -12.88 -10.06
C GLN A 22 -1.14 -11.69 -10.93
N LEU A 23 -1.41 -10.53 -10.32
CA LEU A 23 -1.72 -9.30 -11.05
C LEU A 23 -0.54 -8.83 -11.91
N ALA A 24 0.68 -8.87 -11.40
CA ALA A 24 1.89 -8.50 -12.14
C ALA A 24 2.21 -9.45 -13.30
N ASN A 25 1.83 -10.73 -13.19
CA ASN A 25 1.99 -11.71 -14.27
C ASN A 25 0.97 -11.54 -15.41
N ASN A 26 -0.02 -10.66 -15.25
CA ASN A 26 -1.00 -10.39 -16.30
C ASN A 26 -0.36 -9.47 -17.38
N PRO A 27 -0.28 -9.90 -18.66
CA PRO A 27 0.38 -9.14 -19.71
C PRO A 27 -0.30 -7.79 -20.03
N PHE A 28 -1.51 -7.55 -19.53
CA PHE A 28 -2.24 -6.31 -19.71
C PHE A 28 -2.09 -5.33 -18.54
N ILE A 29 -1.34 -5.69 -17.49
CA ILE A 29 -1.20 -4.89 -16.26
C ILE A 29 0.28 -4.59 -15.99
N ASN A 30 0.61 -3.31 -15.87
CA ASN A 30 1.88 -2.85 -15.32
C ASN A 30 1.67 -2.44 -13.85
N LEU A 31 1.91 -3.38 -12.94
CA LEU A 31 1.65 -3.21 -11.51
C LEU A 31 2.84 -2.58 -10.79
N LYS A 32 2.58 -1.57 -9.93
CA LYS A 32 3.50 -1.13 -8.88
C LYS A 32 2.78 -0.98 -7.54
N VAL A 33 3.38 -1.53 -6.48
CA VAL A 33 2.84 -1.50 -5.11
C VAL A 33 3.61 -0.50 -4.24
N PHE A 34 2.91 0.37 -3.53
CA PHE A 34 3.48 1.37 -2.65
C PHE A 34 3.15 1.02 -1.19
N TYR A 35 4.19 0.84 -0.38
CA TYR A 35 4.10 0.55 1.05
C TYR A 35 4.29 1.82 1.88
N SER A 36 3.21 2.32 2.49
CA SER A 36 3.18 3.65 3.13
C SER A 36 3.78 3.70 4.54
N LEU A 37 3.83 2.57 5.27
CA LEU A 37 4.36 2.51 6.64
C LEU A 37 5.90 2.57 6.68
N GLY A 38 6.56 2.32 5.54
CA GLY A 38 8.02 2.28 5.39
C GLY A 38 8.64 0.90 5.69
N LYS A 39 9.91 0.72 5.32
CA LYS A 39 10.65 -0.56 5.41
C LYS A 39 10.90 -1.03 6.85
N GLU A 40 11.08 -0.10 7.78
CA GLU A 40 11.49 -0.39 9.17
C GLU A 40 10.40 -1.12 10.00
N ASN A 41 9.17 -1.20 9.48
CA ASN A 41 8.02 -1.75 10.21
C ASN A 41 7.58 -3.12 9.68
N LEU A 42 8.48 -3.87 9.05
CA LEU A 42 8.21 -5.26 8.63
C LEU A 42 8.13 -6.24 9.80
N THR A 43 8.59 -5.83 11.00
CA THR A 43 8.48 -6.62 12.22
C THR A 43 7.10 -6.40 12.85
N ASP A 44 6.30 -7.46 12.92
CA ASP A 44 4.97 -7.42 13.52
C ASP A 44 5.06 -7.20 15.04
N LYS A 45 4.60 -6.04 15.52
CA LYS A 45 4.56 -5.69 16.95
C LYS A 45 3.40 -6.37 17.70
N GLY A 46 2.41 -6.92 17.01
CA GLY A 46 1.20 -7.50 17.59
C GLY A 46 1.43 -8.88 18.22
N PHE A 47 2.39 -9.64 17.71
CA PHE A 47 2.72 -10.97 18.24
C PHE A 47 3.95 -11.01 19.15
N GLY A 48 4.64 -9.87 19.34
CA GLY A 48 5.85 -9.80 20.17
C GLY A 48 6.99 -10.72 19.70
N LYS A 49 6.96 -11.15 18.43
CA LYS A 49 7.91 -12.07 17.81
C LYS A 49 8.26 -11.56 16.42
N GLU A 50 9.51 -11.78 16.01
CA GLU A 50 9.88 -11.68 14.60
C GLU A 50 9.12 -12.78 13.85
N ILE A 51 8.05 -12.40 13.16
CA ILE A 51 7.39 -13.31 12.24
C ILE A 51 8.19 -13.25 10.94
N GLU A 52 9.08 -14.22 10.77
CA GLU A 52 9.58 -14.56 9.44
C GLU A 52 8.50 -15.36 8.72
N TRP A 53 7.95 -14.79 7.65
CA TRP A 53 6.99 -15.50 6.82
C TRP A 53 7.73 -16.50 5.92
N ASP A 54 7.25 -17.74 5.88
CA ASP A 54 7.78 -18.80 4.99
C ASP A 54 7.56 -18.51 3.48
N ILE A 55 7.04 -17.33 3.12
CA ILE A 55 6.79 -16.92 1.74
C ILE A 55 7.49 -15.59 1.41
N PRO A 56 8.06 -15.46 0.19
CA PRO A 56 8.70 -14.21 -0.23
C PRO A 56 7.63 -13.15 -0.51
N LEU A 57 7.35 -12.28 0.47
CA LEU A 57 6.26 -11.30 0.38
C LEU A 57 6.42 -10.28 -0.75
N LEU A 58 7.64 -10.00 -1.17
CA LEU A 58 7.98 -8.92 -2.11
C LEU A 58 8.42 -9.43 -3.50
N ASP A 59 8.32 -10.73 -3.74
CA ASP A 59 8.76 -11.34 -5.00
C ASP A 59 7.69 -11.29 -6.10
N GLY A 60 8.15 -11.09 -7.34
CA GLY A 60 7.30 -11.20 -8.53
C GLY A 60 6.46 -9.97 -8.89
N TYR A 61 6.71 -8.80 -8.30
CA TYR A 61 6.06 -7.54 -8.69
C TYR A 61 6.92 -6.32 -8.32
N GLN A 62 6.70 -5.19 -8.99
CA GLN A 62 7.39 -3.95 -8.65
C GLN A 62 6.79 -3.31 -7.39
N TYR A 63 7.65 -2.80 -6.51
CA TYR A 63 7.20 -2.11 -5.31
C TYR A 63 8.13 -0.97 -4.89
N GLU A 64 7.63 -0.13 -4.01
CA GLU A 64 8.37 0.96 -3.37
C GLU A 64 7.93 1.12 -1.91
N PHE A 65 8.89 1.19 -0.99
CA PHE A 65 8.62 1.64 0.38
C PHE A 65 8.68 3.16 0.41
N LEU A 66 7.60 3.80 0.84
CA LEU A 66 7.54 5.24 1.03
C LEU A 66 8.18 5.62 2.37
N GLU A 67 8.79 6.80 2.42
CA GLU A 67 9.31 7.34 3.67
C GLU A 67 8.14 7.81 4.55
N ASN A 68 8.00 7.22 5.74
CA ASN A 68 7.02 7.62 6.73
C ASN A 68 7.66 8.55 7.76
N THR A 69 7.31 9.84 7.71
CA THR A 69 7.83 10.90 8.58
C THR A 69 6.99 11.12 9.84
N ALA A 70 6.04 10.22 10.15
CA ALA A 70 5.28 10.29 11.38
C ALA A 70 6.22 10.15 12.60
N LYS A 71 5.99 10.98 13.64
CA LYS A 71 6.75 10.89 14.90
C LYS A 71 6.51 9.58 15.63
N ASP A 72 5.25 9.14 15.64
CA ASP A 72 4.82 7.84 16.16
C ASP A 72 4.29 7.02 14.98
N LYS A 73 5.13 6.15 14.41
CA LYS A 73 4.79 5.38 13.20
C LYS A 73 3.88 4.20 13.57
N GLY A 74 2.76 4.05 12.86
CA GLY A 74 1.85 2.94 13.09
C GLY A 74 0.56 3.00 12.30
N THR A 75 -0.13 1.86 12.20
CA THR A 75 -1.45 1.75 11.56
C THR A 75 -2.62 1.98 12.52
N HIS A 76 -2.34 2.05 13.83
CA HIS A 76 -3.34 2.08 14.90
C HIS A 76 -3.92 3.49 15.18
N HIS A 77 -3.45 4.52 14.50
CA HIS A 77 -3.97 5.88 14.66
C HIS A 77 -3.79 6.73 13.39
N PHE A 78 -4.60 7.78 13.26
CA PHE A 78 -4.72 8.56 12.02
C PHE A 78 -3.41 9.21 11.53
N ASN A 79 -2.59 9.69 12.46
CA ASN A 79 -1.33 10.38 12.15
C ASN A 79 -0.11 9.45 12.07
N GLY A 80 -0.29 8.13 12.15
CA GLY A 80 0.82 7.18 12.19
C GLY A 80 1.46 6.88 10.83
N ILE A 81 0.85 7.38 9.74
CA ILE A 81 1.39 7.27 8.37
C ILE A 81 1.33 8.63 7.68
N ILE A 82 2.50 9.28 7.58
CA ILE A 82 2.70 10.58 6.92
C ILE A 82 3.79 10.43 5.87
N ASN A 83 3.40 10.39 4.60
CA ASN A 83 4.29 10.39 3.45
C ASN A 83 4.10 11.72 2.70
N SER A 84 5.06 12.63 2.83
CA SER A 84 4.96 13.97 2.24
C SER A 84 4.88 13.92 0.71
N ASP A 85 5.66 13.03 0.10
CA ASP A 85 5.86 12.83 -1.33
C ASP A 85 4.94 11.78 -1.98
N ILE A 86 3.99 11.19 -1.24
CA ILE A 86 3.15 10.06 -1.72
C ILE A 86 2.50 10.29 -3.09
N ILE A 87 1.99 11.50 -3.34
CA ILE A 87 1.32 11.83 -4.60
C ILE A 87 2.35 11.84 -5.74
N SER A 88 3.47 12.55 -5.58
CA SER A 88 4.52 12.57 -6.60
C SER A 88 5.11 11.19 -6.87
N ARG A 89 5.24 10.35 -5.83
CA ARG A 89 5.72 8.96 -5.98
C ARG A 89 4.75 8.11 -6.78
N ILE A 90 3.45 8.18 -6.47
CA ILE A 90 2.42 7.44 -7.22
C ILE A 90 2.30 7.99 -8.65
N ASP A 91 2.31 9.32 -8.83
CA ASP A 91 2.23 9.96 -10.15
C ASP A 91 3.41 9.62 -11.06
N SER A 92 4.59 9.33 -10.50
CA SER A 92 5.75 8.87 -11.29
C SER A 92 5.48 7.55 -12.03
N HIS A 93 4.53 6.74 -11.54
CA HIS A 93 4.07 5.51 -12.21
C HIS A 93 3.00 5.78 -13.28
N GLN A 94 2.47 6.99 -13.37
CA GLN A 94 1.40 7.37 -14.30
C GLN A 94 0.22 6.37 -14.29
N PRO A 95 -0.44 6.16 -13.13
CA PRO A 95 -1.47 5.14 -12.99
C PRO A 95 -2.72 5.47 -13.82
N ASP A 96 -3.22 4.47 -14.54
CA ASP A 96 -4.56 4.49 -15.14
C ASP A 96 -5.65 4.27 -14.08
N ALA A 97 -5.32 3.58 -12.99
CA ALA A 97 -6.20 3.32 -11.85
C ALA A 97 -5.37 3.12 -10.57
N ILE A 98 -5.99 3.34 -9.41
CA ILE A 98 -5.38 3.11 -8.10
C ILE A 98 -6.29 2.24 -7.21
N LEU A 99 -5.72 1.21 -6.59
CA LEU A 99 -6.36 0.40 -5.55
C LEU A 99 -5.75 0.78 -4.19
N ILE A 100 -6.59 1.23 -3.26
CA ILE A 100 -6.16 1.68 -1.94
C ILE A 100 -6.71 0.75 -0.87
N TYR A 101 -5.81 0.20 -0.04
CA TYR A 101 -6.12 -0.63 1.12
C TYR A 101 -6.17 0.21 2.39
N GLY A 102 -7.35 0.30 3.01
CA GLY A 102 -7.57 1.07 4.23
C GLY A 102 -7.56 2.58 4.01
N TRP A 103 -8.33 3.32 4.81
CA TRP A 103 -8.51 4.78 4.69
C TRP A 103 -8.16 5.55 5.97
N ALA A 104 -8.03 4.85 7.11
CA ALA A 104 -7.98 5.44 8.44
C ALA A 104 -6.65 6.11 8.81
N ASN A 105 -5.78 6.41 7.84
CA ASN A 105 -4.54 7.16 8.05
C ASN A 105 -4.44 8.37 7.10
N ARG A 106 -3.63 9.34 7.50
CA ARG A 106 -3.51 10.65 6.82
C ARG A 106 -3.10 10.51 5.34
N SER A 107 -2.14 9.64 5.04
CA SER A 107 -1.59 9.51 3.67
C SER A 107 -2.54 8.77 2.73
N HIS A 108 -3.24 7.75 3.20
CA HIS A 108 -4.25 7.04 2.41
C HIS A 108 -5.46 7.93 2.12
N LEU A 109 -5.95 8.64 3.15
CA LEU A 109 -7.06 9.58 2.96
C LEU A 109 -6.68 10.76 2.04
N LYS A 110 -5.44 11.26 2.13
CA LYS A 110 -4.88 12.24 1.19
C LYS A 110 -4.91 11.69 -0.24
N SER A 111 -4.50 10.45 -0.46
CA SER A 111 -4.46 9.81 -1.78
C SER A 111 -5.86 9.59 -2.37
N ILE A 112 -6.81 9.08 -1.58
CA ILE A 112 -8.22 8.94 -1.99
C ILE A 112 -8.77 10.29 -2.47
N ARG A 113 -8.58 11.35 -1.67
CA ARG A 113 -9.06 12.70 -2.01
C ARG A 113 -8.37 13.27 -3.24
N HIS A 114 -7.07 13.02 -3.40
CA HIS A 114 -6.30 13.53 -4.53
C HIS A 114 -6.75 12.92 -5.87
N TYR A 115 -6.94 11.59 -5.92
CA TYR A 115 -7.27 10.87 -7.15
C TYR A 115 -8.76 10.82 -7.47
N LYS A 116 -9.63 11.17 -6.50
CA LYS A 116 -11.07 11.29 -6.72
C LYS A 116 -11.36 12.14 -7.97
N ASN A 117 -12.17 11.59 -8.87
CA ASN A 117 -12.57 12.19 -10.15
C ASN A 117 -11.44 12.44 -11.16
N LYS A 118 -10.20 11.97 -10.92
CA LYS A 118 -9.08 12.04 -11.87
C LYS A 118 -8.85 10.72 -12.59
N ILE A 119 -8.82 9.63 -11.82
CA ILE A 119 -8.69 8.25 -12.28
C ILE A 119 -9.63 7.36 -11.46
N PRO A 120 -9.98 6.15 -11.94
CA PRO A 120 -10.65 5.15 -11.13
C PRO A 120 -9.89 4.89 -9.82
N VAL A 121 -10.61 5.07 -8.70
CA VAL A 121 -10.14 4.75 -7.36
C VAL A 121 -10.92 3.56 -6.86
N TRP A 122 -10.26 2.40 -6.75
CA TRP A 122 -10.80 1.23 -6.07
C TRP A 122 -10.37 1.24 -4.62
N PHE A 123 -11.27 0.84 -3.75
CA PHE A 123 -11.06 0.88 -2.32
C PHE A 123 -11.34 -0.49 -1.70
N ARG A 124 -10.41 -0.97 -0.89
CA ARG A 124 -10.60 -2.15 -0.05
C ARG A 124 -10.44 -1.75 1.41
N GLY A 125 -11.55 -1.77 2.14
CA GLY A 125 -11.57 -1.64 3.59
C GLY A 125 -11.83 -3.00 4.20
N ASP A 126 -11.06 -3.35 5.21
CA ASP A 126 -11.43 -4.40 6.16
C ASP A 126 -11.69 -3.69 7.49
N SER A 127 -12.89 -3.87 8.04
CA SER A 127 -13.29 -3.31 9.31
C SER A 127 -13.82 -4.48 10.14
N THR A 128 -13.09 -4.87 11.17
CA THR A 128 -13.65 -5.74 12.20
C THR A 128 -14.46 -4.88 13.17
N LEU A 129 -15.69 -5.28 13.44
CA LEU A 129 -16.55 -4.65 14.45
C LEU A 129 -16.05 -5.04 15.84
N LEU A 130 -14.90 -4.51 16.25
CA LEU A 130 -14.32 -4.73 17.57
C LEU A 130 -13.77 -3.40 18.06
N ASP A 131 -14.58 -2.75 18.90
CA ASP A 131 -14.16 -1.75 19.88
C ASP A 131 -13.79 -2.47 21.19
#